data_AF-A0A7X7DZH3-F1
#
_entry.id   AF-A0A7X7DZH3-F1
#
_cell.length_a   1.000
_cell.length_b   1.000
_cell.length_c   1.000
_cell.angle_alpha   90.00
_cell.angle_beta   90.00
_cell.angle_gamma   90.00
#
_symmetry.space_group_name_H-M   'P 1'
#
loop_
_entity.id
_entity.type
_entity.pdbx_description
1 polymer ?
#
loop_
_entity_poly.entity_id
_entity_poly.type
_entity_poly.pdbx_seq_one_letter_code
_entity_poly.pdbx_strand_id
1 'polypeptide(L)'
;MVNIFDYSDFRLYLADYYTEKKAGTPSFSYQKFTEKCGFKNKSFLHQIIHTKKQISKSSIYAISKALGHTKSEALFFDTLVSFNQARTLDEKNHFFNQLNILCTSNKKSSANCEVAKEHFEYYSI
;
A
#
# COMPACT_ATOMS: atom_id res chain seq x y z
N MET A 1 -6.09 13.85 5.38
CA MET A 1 -5.40 12.68 5.94
C MET A 1 -5.70 11.52 5.03
N VAL A 2 -4.72 11.13 4.23
CA VAL A 2 -4.87 10.14 3.15
C VAL A 2 -5.04 8.73 3.75
N ASN A 3 -6.18 8.09 3.50
CA ASN A 3 -6.46 6.73 3.98
C ASN A 3 -6.06 5.71 2.92
N ILE A 4 -5.16 4.80 3.25
CA ILE A 4 -4.69 3.78 2.31
C ILE A 4 -5.82 2.86 1.80
N PHE A 5 -6.83 2.60 2.64
CA PHE A 5 -7.94 1.70 2.35
C PHE A 5 -8.84 2.17 1.20
N ASP A 6 -8.78 3.46 0.84
CA ASP A 6 -9.57 4.05 -0.25
C ASP A 6 -8.91 3.84 -1.63
N TYR A 7 -7.66 3.36 -1.66
CA TYR A 7 -6.88 3.27 -2.89
C TYR A 7 -6.78 1.84 -3.41
N SER A 8 -7.10 1.67 -4.68
CA SER A 8 -6.84 0.44 -5.46
C SER A 8 -5.40 0.37 -6.00
N ASP A 9 -4.73 1.51 -6.08
CA ASP A 9 -3.36 1.65 -6.59
C ASP A 9 -2.46 2.28 -5.54
N PHE A 10 -1.45 1.53 -5.09
CA PHE A 10 -0.48 2.01 -4.08
C PHE A 10 0.32 3.24 -4.56
N ARG A 11 0.43 3.46 -5.88
CA ARG A 11 1.16 4.61 -6.44
C ARG A 11 0.37 5.90 -6.32
N LEU A 12 -0.94 5.84 -6.54
CA LEU A 12 -1.83 6.98 -6.33
C LEU A 12 -1.79 7.39 -4.86
N TYR A 13 -1.86 6.41 -3.95
CA TYR A 13 -1.71 6.63 -2.52
C TYR A 13 -0.37 7.33 -2.17
N LEU A 14 0.76 6.85 -2.71
CA LEU A 14 2.07 7.47 -2.46
C LEU A 14 2.19 8.89 -3.04
N ALA A 15 1.59 9.14 -4.20
CA ALA A 15 1.58 10.46 -4.82
C ALA A 15 0.72 11.46 -4.05
N ASP A 16 -0.45 11.03 -3.57
CA ASP A 16 -1.36 11.84 -2.76
C ASP A 16 -0.74 12.15 -1.40
N TYR A 17 -0.18 11.12 -0.73
CA TYR A 17 0.56 11.30 0.53
C TYR A 17 1.73 12.26 0.36
N TYR A 18 2.49 12.16 -0.73
CA TYR A 18 3.57 13.10 -1.04
C TYR A 18 3.04 14.53 -1.21
N THR A 19 1.92 14.70 -1.91
CA THR A 19 1.30 16.01 -2.15
C THR A 19 0.81 16.64 -0.85
N GLU A 20 0.14 15.86 0.02
CA GLU A 20 -0.29 16.30 1.36
C GLU A 20 0.92 16.74 2.21
N LYS A 21 1.99 15.94 2.24
CA LYS A 21 3.22 16.30 2.97
C LYS A 21 3.95 17.50 2.38
N LYS A 22 3.96 17.65 1.07
CA LYS A 22 4.57 18.81 0.39
C LYS A 22 3.79 20.09 0.64
N ALA A 23 2.46 20.02 0.69
CA ALA A 23 1.61 21.15 1.05
C ALA A 23 1.89 21.64 2.48
N GLY A 24 2.10 20.71 3.42
CA GLY A 24 2.47 21.04 4.81
C GLY A 24 3.96 21.37 5.02
N THR A 25 4.84 21.04 4.09
CA THR A 25 6.29 21.27 4.22
C THR A 25 6.91 21.58 2.86
N PRO A 26 7.21 22.86 2.54
CA PRO A 26 7.72 23.26 1.23
C PRO A 26 9.11 22.68 0.91
N SER A 27 9.90 22.31 1.92
CA SER A 27 11.20 21.63 1.74
C SER A 27 11.09 20.11 1.57
N PHE A 28 9.88 19.55 1.47
CA PHE A 28 9.67 18.12 1.23
C PHE A 28 9.91 17.82 -0.25
N SER A 29 10.78 16.85 -0.51
CA SER A 29 11.14 16.42 -1.86
C SER A 29 11.24 14.91 -1.89
N TYR A 30 11.11 14.29 -3.07
CA TYR A 30 11.24 12.85 -3.23
C TYR A 30 12.53 12.29 -2.61
N GLN A 31 13.63 13.04 -2.69
CA GLN A 31 14.90 12.71 -2.03
C GLN A 31 14.72 12.56 -0.51
N LYS A 32 14.21 13.59 0.18
CA LYS A 32 14.04 13.55 1.64
C LYS A 32 13.12 12.43 2.08
N PHE A 33 12.06 12.16 1.30
CA PHE A 33 11.17 11.06 1.63
C PHE A 33 11.88 9.71 1.46
N THR A 34 12.69 9.57 0.41
CA THR A 34 13.50 8.37 0.17
C THR A 34 14.57 8.15 1.24
N GLU A 35 15.22 9.22 1.71
CA GLU A 35 16.13 9.21 2.85
C GLU A 35 15.41 8.81 4.14
N LYS A 36 14.19 9.31 4.37
CA LYS A 36 13.34 8.92 5.50
C LYS A 36 12.99 7.43 5.47
N CYS A 37 12.80 6.86 4.29
CA CYS A 37 12.62 5.41 4.09
C CYS A 37 13.90 4.58 4.28
N GLY A 38 15.06 5.21 4.44
CA GLY A 38 16.34 4.52 4.59
C GLY A 38 16.90 3.93 3.29
N PHE A 39 16.42 4.38 2.13
CA PHE A 39 16.96 3.94 0.84
C PHE A 39 18.19 4.74 0.45
N LYS A 40 19.21 4.06 -0.07
CA LYS A 40 20.45 4.70 -0.56
C LYS A 40 20.23 5.50 -1.86
N ASN A 41 19.31 5.06 -2.71
CA ASN A 41 19.06 5.71 -4.01
C ASN A 41 17.97 6.79 -3.86
N LYS A 42 18.36 8.06 -3.95
CA LYS A 42 17.51 9.25 -3.78
C LYS A 42 16.34 9.37 -4.76
N SER A 43 16.44 8.73 -5.93
CA SER A 43 15.39 8.72 -6.96
C SER A 43 14.47 7.51 -6.86
N PHE A 44 14.69 6.62 -5.88
CA PHE A 44 13.98 5.34 -5.80
C PHE A 44 12.47 5.51 -5.67
N LEU A 45 12.01 6.40 -4.78
CA LEU A 45 10.58 6.61 -4.60
C LEU A 45 9.91 7.25 -5.83
N HIS A 46 10.56 8.25 -6.43
CA HIS A 46 10.10 8.84 -7.68
C HIS A 46 10.01 7.76 -8.77
N GLN A 47 11.02 6.90 -8.87
CA GLN A 47 10.97 5.75 -9.77
C GLN A 47 9.76 4.88 -9.47
N ILE A 48 9.50 4.46 -8.22
CA ILE A 48 8.34 3.63 -7.88
C ILE A 48 7.00 4.23 -8.33
N ILE A 49 6.83 5.53 -8.17
CA ILE A 49 5.59 6.23 -8.55
C ILE A 49 5.46 6.27 -10.08
N HIS A 50 6.54 6.60 -10.80
CA HIS A 50 6.49 6.81 -12.25
C HIS A 50 6.73 5.54 -13.09
N THR A 51 7.38 4.52 -12.53
CA THR A 51 7.81 3.32 -13.23
C THR A 51 6.99 2.11 -12.84
N LYS A 52 6.81 1.15 -13.75
CA LYS A 52 6.13 -0.12 -13.48
C LYS A 52 7.07 -1.21 -12.91
N LYS A 53 8.07 -0.82 -12.11
CA LYS A 53 8.96 -1.79 -11.48
C LYS A 53 8.26 -2.46 -10.30
N GLN A 54 8.49 -3.76 -10.20
CA GLN A 54 8.18 -4.51 -8.99
C GLN A 54 9.11 -4.04 -7.87
N ILE A 55 8.56 -3.93 -6.66
CA ILE A 55 9.30 -3.60 -5.45
C ILE A 55 9.34 -4.82 -4.55
N SER A 56 10.49 -5.04 -3.91
CA SER A 56 10.66 -6.15 -2.97
C SER A 56 9.91 -5.90 -1.67
N LYS A 57 9.54 -6.97 -0.96
CA LYS A 57 8.88 -6.90 0.35
C LYS A 57 9.66 -6.07 1.37
N SER A 58 11.00 -6.15 1.35
CA SER A 58 11.85 -5.31 2.21
C SER A 58 11.66 -3.81 1.94
N SER A 59 11.52 -3.43 0.66
CA SER A 59 11.24 -2.04 0.30
C SER A 59 9.83 -1.61 0.71
N ILE A 60 8.83 -2.49 0.53
CA ILE A 60 7.44 -2.23 0.96
C ILE A 60 7.40 -1.93 2.46
N TYR A 61 8.04 -2.78 3.27
CA TYR A 61 8.12 -2.61 4.71
C TYR A 61 8.83 -1.32 5.12
N ALA A 62 9.96 -0.99 4.48
CA ALA A 62 10.68 0.25 4.74
C ALA A 62 9.84 1.50 4.43
N ILE A 63 9.07 1.49 3.33
CA ILE A 63 8.16 2.57 2.96
C ILE A 63 7.03 2.67 3.99
N SER A 64 6.36 1.57 4.31
CA SER A 64 5.27 1.53 5.28
C SER A 64 5.71 2.06 6.66
N LYS A 65 6.91 1.67 7.11
CA LYS A 65 7.51 2.18 8.36
C LYS A 65 7.77 3.69 8.32
N ALA A 66 8.25 4.22 7.18
CA ALA A 66 8.52 5.64 7.03
C ALA A 66 7.27 6.51 6.86
N LEU A 67 6.20 5.92 6.32
CA LEU A 67 4.85 6.48 6.31
C LEU A 67 4.25 6.52 7.71
N GLY A 68 4.68 5.61 8.60
CA GLY A 68 4.17 5.52 9.97
C GLY A 68 2.88 4.71 10.05
N HIS A 69 2.69 3.76 9.12
CA HIS A 69 1.55 2.86 9.13
C HIS A 69 1.47 2.03 10.41
N THR A 70 0.25 1.82 10.88
CA THR A 70 -0.06 0.80 11.87
C THR A 70 0.10 -0.60 11.28
N LYS A 71 0.07 -1.64 12.13
CA LYS A 71 0.18 -3.04 11.68
C LYS A 71 -0.87 -3.40 10.61
N SER A 72 -2.10 -2.90 10.77
CA SER A 72 -3.20 -3.13 9.82
C SER A 72 -2.95 -2.44 8.48
N GLU A 73 -2.52 -1.18 8.49
CA GLU A 73 -2.21 -0.42 7.28
C GLU A 73 -1.00 -1.00 6.55
N ALA A 74 0.02 -1.45 7.30
CA ALA A 74 1.20 -2.09 6.72
C ALA A 74 0.86 -3.40 6.00
N LEU A 75 -0.02 -4.21 6.60
CA LEU A 75 -0.52 -5.44 5.99
C LEU A 75 -1.36 -5.15 4.74
N PHE A 76 -2.20 -4.11 4.80
CA PHE A 76 -2.99 -3.67 3.65
C PHE A 76 -2.08 -3.16 2.51
N PHE A 77 -1.08 -2.34 2.82
CA PHE A 77 -0.11 -1.84 1.85
C PHE A 77 0.66 -2.98 1.17
N ASP A 78 1.14 -3.97 1.94
CA ASP A 78 1.83 -5.13 1.39
C ASP A 78 0.95 -5.94 0.45
N THR A 79 -0.30 -6.19 0.86
CA THR A 79 -1.29 -6.90 0.04
C THR A 79 -1.63 -6.11 -1.24
N LEU A 80 -1.80 -4.80 -1.12
CA LEU A 80 -2.12 -3.91 -2.24
C LEU A 80 -1.00 -3.87 -3.28
N VAL A 81 0.24 -3.78 -2.81
CA VAL A 81 1.41 -3.83 -3.69
C VAL A 81 1.50 -5.20 -4.36
N SER A 82 1.27 -6.28 -3.63
CA SER A 82 1.30 -7.64 -4.18
C SER A 82 0.21 -7.84 -5.25
N PHE A 83 -1.00 -7.35 -5.00
CA PHE A 83 -2.10 -7.30 -5.98
C PHE A 83 -1.71 -6.55 -7.25
N ASN A 84 -1.05 -5.40 -7.10
CA ASN A 84 -0.58 -4.57 -8.22
C ASN A 84 0.58 -5.22 -9.01
N GLN A 85 1.36 -6.09 -8.38
CA GLN A 85 2.48 -6.79 -9.01
C GLN A 85 2.12 -8.17 -9.59
N ALA A 86 0.98 -8.73 -9.16
CA ALA A 86 0.48 -10.03 -9.60
C ALA A 86 0.29 -10.07 -11.13
N ARG A 87 0.81 -11.13 -11.75
CA ARG A 87 0.78 -11.31 -13.21
C ARG A 87 -0.38 -12.18 -13.64
N THR A 88 -0.74 -13.16 -12.82
CA THR A 88 -1.83 -14.08 -13.12
C THR A 88 -3.15 -13.58 -12.53
N LEU A 89 -4.26 -13.99 -13.15
CA LEU A 89 -5.60 -13.68 -12.66
C LEU A 89 -5.85 -14.34 -11.29
N ASP A 90 -5.34 -15.55 -11.08
CA ASP A 90 -5.45 -16.29 -9.82
C ASP A 90 -4.79 -15.54 -8.65
N GLU A 91 -3.54 -15.12 -8.82
CA GLU A 91 -2.83 -14.30 -7.83
C GLU A 91 -3.57 -12.99 -7.55
N LYS A 92 -4.05 -12.31 -8.60
CA LYS A 92 -4.85 -11.09 -8.43
C LYS A 92 -6.11 -11.36 -7.62
N ASN A 93 -6.83 -12.44 -7.91
CA ASN A 93 -8.05 -12.77 -7.19
C ASN A 93 -7.75 -13.12 -5.72
N HIS A 94 -6.65 -13.82 -5.46
CA HIS A 94 -6.18 -14.12 -4.11
C HIS A 94 -5.91 -12.84 -3.31
N PHE A 95 -5.11 -11.91 -3.84
CA PHE A 95 -4.81 -10.66 -3.15
C PHE A 95 -6.02 -9.72 -3.07
N PHE A 96 -6.91 -9.73 -4.07
CA PHE A 96 -8.15 -8.96 -4.03
C PHE A 96 -9.06 -9.44 -2.89
N ASN A 97 -9.18 -10.75 -2.69
CA ASN A 97 -9.94 -11.29 -1.56
C ASN A 97 -9.32 -10.87 -0.22
N GLN A 98 -7.99 -10.95 -0.09
CA GLN A 98 -7.26 -10.48 1.10
C GLN A 98 -7.53 -8.99 1.38
N LEU A 99 -7.50 -8.14 0.36
CA LEU A 99 -7.82 -6.71 0.51
C LEU A 99 -9.25 -6.49 1.04
N ASN A 100 -10.24 -7.24 0.54
CA ASN A 100 -11.61 -7.17 1.02
C ASN A 100 -11.74 -7.57 2.50
N ILE A 101 -11.05 -8.62 2.93
CA ILE A 101 -11.02 -9.08 4.33
C ILE A 101 -10.39 -8.01 5.24
N LEU A 102 -9.32 -7.36 4.78
CA LEU A 102 -8.63 -6.30 5.53
C LEU A 102 -9.47 -5.01 5.62
N CYS A 103 -10.18 -4.65 4.55
CA CYS A 103 -11.12 -3.52 4.53
C CYS A 103 -12.38 -3.77 5.36
N THR A 104 -12.88 -5.00 5.44
CA THR A 104 -14.03 -5.35 6.29
C THR A 104 -13.67 -5.35 7.76
N SER A 105 -12.47 -5.81 8.12
CA SER A 105 -12.00 -5.85 9.51
C SER A 105 -11.71 -4.46 10.11
N ASN A 106 -11.31 -3.48 9.29
CA ASN A 106 -11.03 -2.11 9.74
C ASN A 106 -12.25 -1.16 9.66
N LYS A 107 -13.43 -1.68 9.32
CA LYS A 107 -14.66 -0.89 9.10
C LYS A 107 -15.34 -0.40 10.40
N LYS A 108 -14.54 -0.01 11.41
CA LYS A 108 -14.99 0.76 12.58
C LYS A 108 -14.76 2.27 12.46
N SER A 109 -14.36 2.81 11.29
CA SER A 109 -14.26 4.28 11.14
C SER A 109 -14.63 4.90 9.78
N SER A 110 -15.12 4.16 8.78
CA SER A 110 -15.88 4.81 7.70
C SER A 110 -16.79 3.79 7.01
N ALA A 111 -18.00 4.21 6.72
CA ALA A 111 -19.12 3.38 6.30
C ALA A 111 -18.90 2.68 4.94
N ASN A 112 -19.56 1.53 4.82
CA ASN A 112 -19.80 0.72 3.62
C ASN A 112 -18.64 -0.08 3.03
N CYS A 113 -18.74 -1.40 3.16
CA CYS A 113 -18.36 -2.40 2.15
C CYS A 113 -18.87 -3.75 2.71
N GLU A 114 -20.14 -4.06 2.48
CA GLU A 114 -20.58 -5.45 2.54
C GLU A 114 -19.87 -6.19 1.41
N VAL A 115 -19.00 -7.15 1.72
CA VAL A 115 -18.80 -8.29 0.85
C VAL A 115 -18.69 -9.54 1.70
N ALA A 116 -19.40 -10.55 1.21
CA ALA A 116 -19.83 -11.76 1.85
C ALA A 116 -18.67 -12.60 2.38
N LYS A 117 -19.00 -13.24 3.50
CA LYS A 117 -18.41 -14.47 4.03
C LYS A 117 -18.41 -15.54 2.94
N GLU A 118 -17.44 -16.44 3.01
CA GLU A 118 -17.26 -17.73 2.30
C GLU A 118 -15.87 -17.78 1.64
N HIS A 119 -15.20 -18.93 1.65
CA HIS A 119 -13.82 -19.21 1.18
C HIS A 119 -12.67 -19.22 2.20
N PHE A 120 -12.88 -19.75 3.41
CA PHE A 120 -11.76 -20.17 4.29
C PHE A 120 -11.71 -21.68 4.58
N GLU A 121 -12.25 -22.51 3.68
CA GLU A 121 -12.12 -23.98 3.78
C GLU A 121 -11.12 -24.61 2.80
N TYR A 122 -10.29 -23.83 2.09
CA TYR A 122 -9.43 -24.41 1.03
C TYR A 122 -7.96 -24.65 1.40
N TYR A 123 -7.44 -24.11 2.51
CA TYR A 123 -5.98 -24.22 2.82
C TYR A 123 -5.65 -24.95 4.12
N SER A 124 -6.48 -25.91 4.52
CA SER A 124 -6.06 -26.95 5.45
C SER A 124 -6.61 -28.29 5.01
N ILE A 125 -5.93 -28.91 4.05
CA ILE A 125 -5.53 -30.34 4.01
C ILE A 125 -4.27 -30.42 3.14
#